data_AF-A0A0T6AUS3-F1
#
_entry.id   AF-A0A0T6AUS3-F1
#
_cell.length_a   1.000
_cell.length_b   1.000
_cell.length_c   1.000
_cell.angle_alpha   90.00
_cell.angle_beta   90.00
_cell.angle_gamma   90.00
#
_symmetry.space_group_name_H-M   'P 1'
#
loop_
_entity.id
_entity.type
_entity.pdbx_description
1 polymer ?
#
loop_
_entity_poly.entity_id
_entity_poly.type
_entity_poly.pdbx_seq_one_letter_code
_entity_poly.pdbx_strand_id
1 'polypeptide(L)'
;MIIAVVVYIIVVWEWKYRDQNVLPNTPYALRPKFVDVLVMELGAICQQGSEAEPRSTSGRIATIFIFVAVSFMYTFYSANIVALLQSTSESIQTLEDLLTSRIKLGAEDIPYSKFFFKVTYIVNLTF
;
A
#
# COMPACT_ATOMS: atom_id res chain seq x y z
N MET A 1 9.98 2.80 10.29
CA MET A 1 10.85 2.37 11.42
C MET A 1 12.31 2.34 11.01
N ILE A 2 12.79 1.44 10.13
CA ILE A 2 14.20 1.40 9.72
C ILE A 2 14.64 2.69 9.00
N ILE A 3 13.82 3.18 8.06
CA ILE A 3 14.09 4.43 7.33
C ILE A 3 14.22 5.62 8.30
N ALA A 4 13.30 5.73 9.27
CA ALA A 4 13.33 6.80 10.27
C ALA A 4 14.60 6.80 11.13
N VAL A 5 15.04 5.62 11.58
CA VAL A 5 16.28 5.48 12.35
C VAL A 5 17.50 5.86 11.52
N VAL A 6 17.55 5.47 10.25
CA VAL A 6 18.64 5.83 9.33
C VAL A 6 18.69 7.35 9.10
N VAL A 7 17.55 7.99 8.94
CA VAL A 7 17.44 9.44 8.74
C VAL A 7 17.87 10.20 9.98
N TYR A 8 17.40 9.78 11.15
CA TYR A 8 17.84 10.35 12.42
C TYR A 8 19.36 10.24 12.60
N ILE A 9 19.94 9.10 12.27
CA ILE A 9 21.40 8.90 12.28
C ILE A 9 22.07 9.87 11.29
N ILE A 10 21.60 9.96 10.04
CA ILE A 10 22.18 10.87 9.03
C ILE A 10 22.13 12.33 9.50
N VAL A 11 21.03 12.78 10.10
CA VAL A 11 20.87 14.15 10.62
C VAL A 11 21.82 14.42 11.79
N VAL A 12 21.95 13.46 12.72
CA VAL A 12 22.89 13.56 13.85
C VAL A 12 24.35 13.57 13.36
N TRP A 13 24.67 12.74 12.37
CA TRP A 13 25.99 12.71 11.74
C TRP A 13 26.28 13.99 10.97
N GLU A 14 25.30 14.53 10.24
CA GLU A 14 25.42 15.81 9.54
C GLU A 14 25.71 16.94 10.53
N TRP A 15 25.06 16.97 11.68
CA TRP A 15 25.31 18.00 12.70
C TRP A 15 26.65 17.83 13.41
N LYS A 16 27.10 16.58 13.61
CA LYS A 16 28.37 16.26 14.29
C LYS A 16 29.60 16.57 13.42
N TYR A 17 29.52 16.33 12.11
CA TYR A 17 30.66 16.47 11.19
C TYR A 17 30.73 17.84 10.51
N ARG A 18 29.70 18.68 10.68
CA ARG A 18 29.61 19.98 10.01
C ARG A 18 30.11 21.08 10.91
N ASP A 19 31.08 21.83 10.40
CA ASP A 19 31.62 23.01 11.05
C ASP A 19 30.50 24.05 11.30
N GLN A 20 30.31 24.42 12.57
CA GLN A 20 29.22 25.31 13.00
C GLN A 20 29.35 26.73 12.40
N ASN A 21 30.52 27.09 11.85
CA ASN A 21 30.77 28.42 11.28
C ASN A 21 30.23 28.57 9.84
N VAL A 22 29.77 27.48 9.20
CA VAL A 22 29.29 27.49 7.79
C VAL A 22 27.76 27.44 7.69
N LEU A 23 27.05 27.14 8.78
CA LEU A 23 25.58 27.15 8.80
C LEU A 23 25.07 28.55 9.18
N PRO A 24 24.50 29.33 8.24
CA PRO A 24 23.82 30.55 8.61
C PRO A 24 22.63 30.17 9.50
N ASN A 25 22.41 30.91 10.58
CA ASN A 25 21.34 30.71 11.57
C ASN A 25 19.97 31.07 10.94
N THR A 26 19.60 30.35 9.88
CA THR A 26 18.38 30.58 9.11
C THR A 26 17.27 29.69 9.65
N PRO A 27 16.02 30.18 9.71
CA PRO A 27 14.88 29.42 10.23
C PRO A 27 14.58 28.13 9.42
N TYR A 28 15.06 28.02 8.18
CA TYR A 28 14.81 26.91 7.26
C TYR A 28 15.83 25.75 7.35
N ALA A 29 16.82 25.82 8.23
CA ALA A 29 17.80 24.75 8.39
C ALA A 29 17.25 23.67 9.33
N LEU A 30 17.25 22.41 8.88
CA LEU A 30 16.82 21.30 9.73
C LEU A 30 17.73 21.17 10.95
N ARG A 31 17.15 21.34 12.14
CA ARG A 31 17.86 21.18 13.41
C ARG A 31 17.78 19.71 13.84
N PRO A 32 18.79 19.18 14.56
CA PRO A 32 18.83 17.80 15.04
C PRO A 32 17.93 17.64 16.27
N LYS A 33 16.73 18.21 16.25
CA LYS A 33 15.70 17.99 17.26
C LYS A 33 14.82 16.84 16.78
N PHE A 34 14.48 15.95 17.70
CA PHE A 34 13.61 14.83 17.40
C PHE A 34 12.28 15.26 16.77
N VAL A 35 11.67 16.34 17.28
CA VAL A 35 10.39 16.87 16.76
C VAL A 35 10.53 17.37 15.32
N ASP A 36 11.60 18.09 14.99
CA ASP A 36 11.80 18.65 13.64
C ASP A 36 12.02 17.52 12.61
N VAL A 37 12.78 16.48 13.01
CA VAL A 37 12.98 15.27 12.18
C VAL A 37 11.67 14.51 11.99
N LEU A 38 10.87 14.35 13.06
CA LEU A 38 9.55 13.71 12.95
C LEU A 38 8.60 14.48 12.04
N VAL A 39 8.55 15.81 12.13
CA VAL A 39 7.70 16.64 11.27
C VAL A 39 8.14 16.53 9.81
N MET A 40 9.45 16.55 9.54
CA MET A 40 9.98 16.31 8.21
C MET A 40 9.61 14.91 7.68
N GLU A 41 9.73 13.88 8.50
CA GLU A 41 9.37 12.51 8.13
C GLU A 41 7.87 12.36 7.87
N LEU A 42 7.03 12.98 8.71
CA LEU A 42 5.58 13.01 8.49
C LEU A 42 5.26 13.74 7.19
N GLY A 43 5.93 14.84 6.89
CA GLY A 43 5.86 15.52 5.59
C GLY A 43 6.19 14.55 4.45
N ALA A 44 7.34 13.87 4.52
CA ALA A 44 7.76 12.91 3.50
C ALA A 44 6.76 11.75 3.32
N ILE A 45 6.19 11.22 4.40
CA ILE A 45 5.14 10.17 4.36
C ILE A 45 3.88 10.69 3.67
N CYS A 46 3.47 11.91 4.01
CA CYS A 46 2.36 12.60 3.35
C CYS A 46 2.69 13.08 1.94
N GLN A 47 3.91 12.82 1.44
CA GLN A 47 4.44 13.37 0.18
C GLN A 47 4.39 14.91 0.12
N GLN A 48 4.35 15.56 1.29
CA GLN A 48 4.48 16.99 1.44
C GLN A 48 5.96 17.34 1.58
N GLY A 49 6.38 18.42 0.92
CA GLY A 49 7.71 18.98 1.14
C GLY A 49 7.85 19.49 2.58
N SER A 50 9.08 19.50 3.10
CA SER A 50 9.38 20.12 4.39
C SER A 50 10.01 21.49 4.15
N GLU A 51 9.59 22.52 4.89
CA GLU A 51 10.24 23.83 4.86
C GLU A 51 11.65 23.79 5.47
N ALA A 52 11.89 22.80 6.34
CA ALA A 52 13.19 22.54 6.95
C ALA A 52 13.88 21.40 6.20
N GLU A 53 14.96 21.72 5.48
CA GLU A 53 15.71 20.74 4.69
C GLU A 53 17.17 20.61 5.17
N PRO A 54 17.76 19.40 5.07
CA PRO A 54 19.19 19.22 5.25
C PRO A 54 19.98 20.02 4.20
N ARG A 55 20.93 20.86 4.62
CA ARG A 55 21.73 21.67 3.69
C ARG A 55 22.95 20.94 3.14
N SER A 56 23.33 19.80 3.69
CA SER A 56 24.47 19.03 3.18
C SER A 56 24.08 18.31 1.90
N THR A 57 25.02 18.16 0.97
CA THR A 57 24.85 17.31 -0.22
C THR A 57 24.44 15.89 0.17
N SER A 58 25.00 15.35 1.26
CA SER A 58 24.63 14.03 1.79
C SER A 58 23.18 13.98 2.30
N GLY A 59 22.74 15.00 3.04
CA GLY A 59 21.38 15.10 3.56
C GLY A 59 20.34 15.28 2.46
N ARG A 60 20.66 16.03 1.39
CA ARG A 60 19.81 16.17 0.20
C ARG A 60 19.64 14.84 -0.54
N ILE A 61 20.73 14.11 -0.75
CA ILE A 61 20.69 12.78 -1.38
C ILE A 61 19.84 11.83 -0.53
N ALA A 62 20.05 11.81 0.79
CA ALA A 62 19.24 11.01 1.71
C ALA A 62 17.75 11.38 1.63
N THR A 63 17.43 12.68 1.58
CA THR A 63 16.05 13.18 1.45
C THR A 63 15.38 12.67 0.18
N ILE A 64 16.07 12.74 -0.97
CA ILE A 64 15.58 12.21 -2.24
C ILE A 64 15.31 10.70 -2.14
N PHE A 65 16.23 9.94 -1.55
CA PHE A 65 16.05 8.51 -1.36
C PHE A 65 14.80 8.19 -0.51
N ILE A 66 14.53 8.96 0.53
CA ILE A 66 13.32 8.79 1.36
C ILE A 66 12.07 9.03 0.53
N PHE A 67 12.00 10.15 -0.19
CA PHE A 67 10.84 10.47 -1.02
C PHE A 67 10.57 9.39 -2.07
N VAL A 68 11.62 8.89 -2.73
CA VAL A 68 11.51 7.78 -3.68
C VAL A 68 11.04 6.49 -2.99
N ALA A 69 11.62 6.13 -1.85
CA ALA A 69 11.23 4.93 -1.11
C ALA A 69 9.76 4.97 -0.65
N VAL A 70 9.30 6.11 -0.11
CA VAL A 70 7.90 6.32 0.28
C VAL A 70 6.98 6.26 -0.94
N SER A 71 7.39 6.83 -2.08
CA SER A 71 6.61 6.77 -3.33
C SER A 71 6.42 5.33 -3.83
N PHE A 72 7.48 4.52 -3.79
CA PHE A 72 7.37 3.09 -4.12
C PHE A 72 6.46 2.36 -3.13
N MET A 73 6.63 2.58 -1.83
CA MET A 73 5.80 1.95 -0.80
C MET A 73 4.31 2.29 -1.00
N TYR A 74 3.98 3.55 -1.29
CA TYR A 74 2.62 3.99 -1.60
C TYR A 74 2.06 3.26 -2.84
N THR A 75 2.87 3.16 -3.90
CA THR A 75 2.47 2.51 -5.15
C THR A 75 2.20 1.02 -4.94
N PHE A 76 3.10 0.30 -4.28
CA PHE A 76 2.91 -1.13 -4.00
C PHE A 76 1.74 -1.39 -3.06
N TYR A 77 1.57 -0.56 -2.03
CA TYR A 77 0.43 -0.68 -1.11
C TYR A 77 -0.90 -0.46 -1.84
N SER A 78 -1.00 0.59 -2.66
CA SER A 78 -2.19 0.86 -3.47
C SER A 78 -2.47 -0.27 -4.46
N ALA A 79 -1.43 -0.80 -5.12
CA ALA A 79 -1.57 -1.91 -6.06
C ALA A 79 -2.07 -3.18 -5.37
N ASN A 80 -1.57 -3.49 -4.16
CA ASN A 80 -2.04 -4.64 -3.38
C ASN A 80 -3.51 -4.50 -2.98
N ILE A 81 -3.96 -3.31 -2.58
CA ILE A 81 -5.39 -3.08 -2.30
C ILE A 81 -6.23 -3.32 -3.56
N VAL A 82 -5.82 -2.76 -4.70
CA VAL A 82 -6.51 -2.95 -5.97
C VAL A 82 -6.53 -4.42 -6.36
N ALA A 83 -5.40 -5.13 -6.22
CA ALA A 83 -5.32 -6.56 -6.49
C ALA A 83 -6.24 -7.39 -5.59
N LEU A 84 -6.37 -7.03 -4.30
CA LEU A 84 -7.31 -7.67 -3.40
C LEU A 84 -8.76 -7.40 -3.79
N LEU A 85 -9.10 -6.17 -4.16
CA LEU A 85 -10.44 -5.81 -4.63
C LEU A 85 -10.79 -6.45 -5.97
N GLN A 86 -9.80 -6.64 -6.84
CA GLN A 86 -9.95 -7.30 -8.13
C GLN A 86 -9.85 -8.83 -8.04
N SER A 87 -9.37 -9.37 -6.91
CA SER A 87 -9.28 -10.81 -6.73
C SER A 87 -10.69 -11.41 -6.71
N THR A 88 -11.00 -12.16 -7.77
CA THR A 88 -12.27 -12.88 -7.89
C THR A 88 -12.26 -14.07 -6.94
N SER A 89 -13.40 -14.34 -6.32
CA SER A 89 -13.54 -15.53 -5.48
C SER A 89 -13.52 -16.80 -6.36
N GLU A 90 -12.60 -17.72 -6.11
CA GLU A 90 -12.58 -19.04 -6.74
C GLU A 90 -13.60 -20.02 -6.12
N SER A 91 -14.60 -19.52 -5.40
CA SER A 91 -15.53 -20.34 -4.61
C SER A 91 -16.47 -21.22 -5.44
N ILE A 92 -16.59 -20.99 -6.75
CA ILE A 92 -17.48 -21.73 -7.64
C ILE A 92 -16.67 -22.21 -8.84
N GLN A 93 -16.29 -23.48 -8.82
CA GLN A 93 -15.63 -24.13 -9.96
C GLN A 93 -16.48 -25.28 -10.53
N THR A 94 -17.36 -25.87 -9.72
CA THR A 94 -18.21 -27.00 -10.11
C THR A 94 -19.71 -26.70 -9.97
N LEU A 95 -20.55 -27.52 -10.60
CA LEU A 95 -22.01 -27.43 -10.48
C LEU A 95 -22.47 -27.72 -9.03
N GLU A 96 -21.74 -28.56 -8.32
CA GLU A 96 -22.01 -28.90 -6.92
C GLU A 96 -21.69 -27.70 -6.00
N ASP A 97 -20.60 -26.98 -6.25
CA ASP A 97 -20.31 -25.72 -5.55
C ASP A 97 -21.38 -24.65 -5.81
N LEU A 98 -21.92 -24.57 -7.04
CA LEU A 98 -23.04 -23.68 -7.40
C LEU A 98 -24.31 -24.01 -6.61
N LEU A 99 -24.67 -25.29 -6.57
CA LEU A 99 -25.88 -25.79 -5.89
C LEU A 99 -25.80 -25.63 -4.37
N THR A 100 -24.59 -25.71 -3.81
CA THR A 100 -24.35 -25.60 -2.36
C THR A 100 -24.06 -24.16 -1.92
N SER A 101 -23.79 -23.25 -2.86
CA SER A 101 -23.57 -21.83 -2.57
C SER A 101 -24.85 -21.12 -2.10
N ARG A 102 -24.69 -20.02 -1.35
CA ARG A 102 -25.84 -19.17 -0.92
C ARG A 102 -26.38 -18.27 -2.04
N ILE A 103 -26.01 -18.50 -3.29
CA ILE A 103 -26.42 -17.67 -4.43
C ILE A 103 -27.78 -18.14 -4.92
N LYS A 104 -28.72 -17.21 -5.12
CA LYS A 104 -30.04 -17.52 -5.70
C LYS A 104 -29.86 -17.83 -7.18
N LEU A 105 -30.15 -19.07 -7.57
CA LEU A 105 -30.16 -19.50 -8.96
C LEU A 105 -31.54 -19.25 -9.58
N GLY A 106 -31.56 -18.81 -10.83
CA GLY A 106 -32.77 -18.65 -11.64
C GLY A 106 -32.57 -19.34 -12.99
N ALA A 107 -33.59 -20.05 -13.46
CA ALA A 107 -33.62 -20.64 -14.80
C ALA A 107 -34.70 -19.95 -15.62
N GLU A 108 -34.43 -19.72 -16.90
CA GLU A 108 -35.42 -19.18 -17.82
C GLU A 108 -36.57 -20.18 -18.03
N ASP A 109 -37.80 -19.67 -18.02
CA ASP A 109 -39.01 -20.49 -18.19
C ASP A 109 -39.25 -20.82 -19.67
N ILE A 110 -38.48 -21.80 -20.16
CA ILE A 110 -38.62 -22.40 -21.48
C ILE A 110 -38.90 -23.91 -21.34
N PRO A 111 -39.66 -24.52 -22.26
CA PRO A 111 -40.03 -25.92 -22.17
C PRO A 111 -38.81 -26.87 -22.15
N TYR A 112 -37.70 -26.46 -22.76
CA TYR A 112 -36.46 -27.24 -22.80
C TYR A 112 -35.76 -27.28 -21.42
N SER A 113 -35.67 -26.17 -20.69
CA SER A 113 -35.04 -26.13 -19.36
C SER A 113 -35.81 -26.98 -18.35
N LYS A 114 -37.15 -26.90 -18.38
CA LYS A 114 -38.05 -27.74 -17.57
C LYS A 114 -37.83 -29.24 -17.82
N PHE A 115 -37.61 -29.65 -19.06
CA PHE A 115 -37.36 -31.06 -19.40
C PHE A 115 -36.02 -31.54 -18.82
N PHE A 116 -34.93 -30.78 -18.99
CA PHE A 116 -33.60 -31.14 -18.50
C PHE A 116 -33.50 -31.20 -16.97
N PHE A 117 -34.12 -30.26 -16.24
CA PHE A 117 -34.17 -30.30 -14.78
C PHE A 117 -35.03 -31.47 -14.27
N LYS A 118 -36.13 -31.79 -14.96
CA LYS A 118 -37.02 -32.89 -14.58
C LYS A 118 -36.40 -34.26 -14.83
N VAL A 119 -35.70 -34.46 -15.95
CA VAL A 119 -35.03 -35.73 -16.29
C VAL A 119 -33.86 -36.00 -15.35
N THR A 120 -33.04 -35.00 -15.04
CA THR A 120 -31.88 -35.15 -14.14
C THR A 120 -32.27 -35.56 -12.72
N TYR A 121 -33.43 -35.10 -12.21
CA TYR A 121 -33.96 -35.52 -10.90
C TYR A 121 -34.47 -36.97 -10.90
N ILE A 122 -35.00 -37.44 -12.03
CA ILE A 122 -35.54 -38.81 -12.14
C ILE A 122 -34.40 -39.83 -12.23
N VAL A 123 -33.32 -39.53 -12.95
CA VAL A 123 -32.16 -40.43 -13.10
C VAL A 123 -31.40 -40.66 -11.78
N ASN A 124 -31.28 -39.65 -10.91
CA ASN A 124 -30.67 -39.82 -9.58
C ASN A 124 -31.50 -40.67 -8.60
N LEU A 125 -32.77 -40.96 -8.91
CA LEU A 125 -33.64 -41.80 -8.07
C LEU A 125 -33.72 -43.27 -8.54
N THR A 126 -32.96 -43.65 -9.57
CA THR A 126 -33.08 -44.97 -10.23
C THR A 126 -31.85 -45.87 -10.05
N PHE A 127 -31.06 -45.66 -8.99
CA PHE A 127 -30.03 -46.59 -8.50
C PHE A 127 -30.11 -46.72 -6.98
#